data_AF-A0A1F9DL12-F1
#
_entry.id   AF-A0A1F9DL12-F1
#
_cell.length_a   1.000
_cell.length_b   1.000
_cell.length_c   1.000
_cell.angle_alpha   90.00
_cell.angle_beta   90.00
_cell.angle_gamma   90.00
#
_symmetry.space_group_name_H-M   'P 1'
#
loop_
_entity.id
_entity.type
_entity.pdbx_description
1 polymer ?
#
loop_
_entity_poly.entity_id
_entity_poly.type
_entity_poly.pdbx_seq_one_letter_code
_entity_poly.pdbx_strand_id
1 'polypeptide(L)'
;MIVKLRRKHARYPDLTRGLSYVVIGIEANDFRILNDQGRPYLYPSRLFEIIDPYKPDDWVTERGEEGECYAYPSPLNACGFFEDFFDAKPKAVATFWRIVNQRLATATRPRQRAASST
;
A
#
# COMPACT_ATOMS: atom_id res chain seq x y z
N MET A 1 0.40 -6.21 -4.36
CA MET A 1 -1.03 -6.04 -4.06
C MET A 1 -1.48 -4.77 -4.75
N ILE A 2 -2.50 -4.88 -5.58
CA ILE A 2 -3.05 -3.79 -6.39
C ILE A 2 -4.57 -3.76 -6.17
N VAL A 3 -5.11 -2.57 -5.98
CA VAL A 3 -6.53 -2.35 -5.68
C VAL A 3 -7.11 -1.31 -6.63
N LYS A 4 -8.40 -1.43 -6.98
CA LYS A 4 -9.10 -0.50 -7.87
C LYS A 4 -10.25 0.18 -7.13
N LEU A 5 -10.39 1.49 -7.30
CA LEU A 5 -11.48 2.23 -6.66
C LEU A 5 -12.83 1.79 -7.25
N ARG A 6 -13.74 1.28 -6.40
CA ARG A 6 -15.07 0.78 -6.82
C ARG A 6 -15.95 1.88 -7.40
N ARG A 7 -15.98 3.04 -6.74
CA ARG A 7 -16.81 4.19 -7.12
C ARG A 7 -16.19 5.50 -6.66
N LYS A 8 -16.51 6.59 -7.34
CA LYS A 8 -16.13 7.94 -6.90
C LYS A 8 -16.84 8.27 -5.59
N HIS A 9 -16.15 8.90 -4.66
CA HIS A 9 -16.69 9.24 -3.35
C HIS A 9 -16.32 10.69 -2.99
N ALA A 10 -17.31 11.53 -2.66
CA ALA A 10 -17.08 12.96 -2.42
C ALA A 10 -16.10 13.23 -1.26
N ARG A 11 -16.02 12.32 -0.27
CA ARG A 11 -15.08 12.43 0.86
C ARG A 11 -13.61 12.10 0.51
N TYR A 12 -13.36 11.51 -0.66
CA TYR A 12 -12.02 11.11 -1.12
C TYR A 12 -11.80 11.66 -2.54
N PRO A 13 -11.75 13.00 -2.69
CA PRO A 13 -11.65 13.64 -4.00
C PRO A 13 -10.28 13.44 -4.67
N ASP A 14 -9.29 12.97 -3.91
CA ASP A 14 -7.92 12.66 -4.30
C ASP A 14 -7.74 11.21 -4.79
N LEU A 15 -8.84 10.50 -5.01
CA LEU A 15 -8.89 9.21 -5.68
C LEU A 15 -9.79 9.26 -6.91
N THR A 16 -9.23 8.93 -8.07
CA THR A 16 -9.95 8.84 -9.33
C THR A 16 -10.56 7.44 -9.55
N ARG A 17 -11.83 7.41 -9.94
CA ARG A 17 -12.56 6.17 -10.26
C ARG A 17 -11.95 5.51 -11.49
N GLY A 18 -11.79 4.18 -11.41
CA GLY A 18 -11.27 3.38 -12.51
C GLY A 18 -9.75 3.21 -12.51
N LEU A 19 -9.02 4.03 -11.74
CA LEU A 19 -7.59 3.83 -11.52
C LEU A 19 -7.32 2.69 -10.56
N SER A 20 -6.17 2.06 -10.77
CA SER A 20 -5.59 1.06 -9.89
C SER A 20 -4.47 1.68 -9.06
N TYR A 21 -4.41 1.32 -7.79
CA TYR A 21 -3.47 1.83 -6.81
C TYR A 21 -2.65 0.67 -6.24
N VAL A 22 -1.36 0.91 -6.06
CA VAL A 22 -0.46 -0.04 -5.39
C VAL A 22 -0.61 0.15 -3.88
N VAL A 23 -0.94 -0.93 -3.18
CA VAL A 23 -0.97 -0.93 -1.71
C VAL A 23 0.47 -1.01 -1.21
N ILE A 24 0.86 -0.04 -0.39
CA ILE A 24 2.20 0.10 0.21
C ILE A 24 2.23 -0.22 1.70
N GLY A 25 1.05 -0.38 2.32
CA GLY A 25 0.89 -0.89 3.68
C GLY A 25 -0.56 -1.24 4.00
N ILE A 26 -0.76 -2.04 5.04
CA ILE A 26 -2.05 -2.32 5.67
C ILE A 26 -1.96 -1.87 7.12
N GLU A 27 -2.96 -1.11 7.58
CA GLU A 27 -3.01 -0.60 8.95
C GLU A 27 -4.45 -0.68 9.46
N ALA A 28 -4.65 -1.41 10.54
CA ALA A 28 -5.98 -1.70 11.08
C ALA A 28 -6.99 -2.19 10.01
N ASN A 29 -6.55 -3.07 9.11
CA ASN A 29 -7.30 -3.57 7.93
C ASN A 29 -7.57 -2.56 6.80
N ASP A 30 -7.12 -1.32 6.91
CA ASP A 30 -7.23 -0.29 5.88
C ASP A 30 -5.96 -0.21 5.03
N PHE A 31 -6.07 0.39 3.85
CA PHE A 31 -4.99 0.39 2.86
C PHE A 31 -4.26 1.71 2.81
N ARG A 32 -2.95 1.68 3.02
CA ARG A 32 -2.07 2.78 2.68
C ARG A 32 -1.68 2.65 1.21
N ILE A 33 -2.00 3.67 0.42
CA ILE A 33 -1.71 3.76 -1.02
C ILE A 33 -1.06 5.11 -1.34
N LEU A 34 -0.39 5.21 -2.48
CA LEU A 34 -0.14 6.51 -3.09
C LEU A 34 -1.40 6.99 -3.81
N ASN A 35 -1.95 8.12 -3.39
CA ASN A 35 -3.13 8.73 -4.04
C ASN A 35 -2.78 9.38 -5.39
N ASP A 36 -3.74 10.07 -6.01
CA ASP A 36 -3.54 10.73 -7.31
C ASP A 36 -2.41 11.78 -7.32
N GLN A 37 -2.02 12.28 -6.13
CA GLN A 37 -0.93 13.24 -5.92
C GLN A 37 0.38 12.58 -5.44
N GLY A 38 0.44 11.25 -5.40
CA GLY A 38 1.60 10.53 -4.89
C GLY A 38 1.77 10.61 -3.36
N ARG A 39 0.71 10.92 -2.61
CA ARG A 39 0.75 11.02 -1.14
C ARG A 39 0.35 9.69 -0.47
N PRO A 40 1.09 9.20 0.54
CA PRO A 40 0.88 7.88 1.15
C PRO A 40 -0.18 7.89 2.26
N TYR A 41 -1.44 8.10 1.90
CA TYR A 41 -2.54 8.17 2.86
C TYR A 41 -3.20 6.81 3.10
N LEU A 42 -3.83 6.70 4.27
CA LEU A 42 -4.61 5.55 4.69
C LEU A 42 -6.07 5.75 4.26
N TYR A 43 -6.64 4.74 3.59
CA TYR A 43 -8.00 4.77 3.10
C TYR A 43 -8.76 3.51 3.52
N PRO A 44 -10.07 3.62 3.78
CA PRO A 44 -10.88 2.46 4.09
C PRO A 44 -10.81 1.39 3.00
N SER A 45 -10.44 0.16 3.38
CA SER A 45 -10.26 -0.95 2.41
C SER A 45 -11.54 -1.24 1.61
N ARG A 46 -12.71 -1.04 2.23
CA ARG A 46 -14.04 -1.16 1.61
C ARG A 46 -14.28 -0.27 0.38
N LEU A 47 -13.47 0.77 0.18
CA LEU A 47 -13.55 1.62 -1.02
C LEU A 47 -13.08 0.89 -2.28
N PHE A 48 -12.29 -0.17 -2.11
CA PHE A 48 -11.58 -0.79 -3.20
C PHE A 48 -12.02 -2.23 -3.48
N GLU A 49 -11.79 -2.63 -4.72
CA GLU A 49 -11.76 -4.01 -5.18
C GLU A 49 -10.30 -4.45 -5.27
N ILE A 50 -9.98 -5.66 -4.79
CA ILE A 50 -8.63 -6.21 -4.91
C ILE A 50 -8.49 -6.80 -6.31
N ILE A 51 -7.55 -6.26 -7.11
CA ILE A 51 -7.26 -6.73 -8.48
C ILE A 51 -6.09 -7.71 -8.48
N ASP A 52 -5.11 -7.47 -7.61
CA ASP A 52 -4.01 -8.39 -7.33
C ASP A 52 -3.85 -8.54 -5.81
N PRO A 53 -4.18 -9.70 -5.22
CA PRO A 53 -4.10 -9.91 -3.78
C PRO A 53 -2.67 -10.17 -3.28
N TYR A 54 -1.68 -10.33 -4.16
CA TYR A 54 -0.35 -10.77 -3.74
C TYR A 54 0.33 -9.72 -2.86
N LYS A 55 0.44 -10.00 -1.57
CA LYS A 55 1.25 -9.26 -0.61
C LYS A 55 2.71 -9.71 -0.74
N PRO A 56 3.68 -8.80 -0.85
CA PRO A 56 5.09 -9.20 -0.88
C PRO A 56 5.52 -9.95 0.38
N ASP A 57 6.39 -10.93 0.17
CA ASP A 57 6.84 -11.87 1.21
C ASP A 57 7.75 -11.20 2.25
N ASP A 58 8.34 -10.05 1.90
CA ASP A 58 9.19 -9.22 2.77
C ASP A 58 8.39 -8.32 3.73
N TRP A 59 7.05 -8.40 3.70
CA TRP A 59 6.20 -7.66 4.62
C TRP A 59 6.11 -8.32 5.98
N VAL A 60 6.51 -7.59 7.01
CA VAL A 60 6.19 -7.92 8.39
C VAL A 60 4.69 -7.79 8.55
N THR A 61 4.06 -8.80 9.17
CA THR A 61 2.62 -8.84 9.39
C THR A 61 2.35 -9.12 10.85
N GLU A 62 1.60 -8.24 11.49
CA GLU A 62 1.22 -8.30 12.90
C GLU A 62 -0.31 -8.30 13.00
N ARG A 63 -0.82 -8.93 14.07
CA ARG A 63 -2.24 -8.95 14.40
C ARG A 63 -2.44 -8.17 15.68
N GLY A 64 -3.33 -7.19 15.65
CA GLY A 64 -3.76 -6.49 16.85
C GLY A 64 -4.71 -7.34 17.70
N GLU A 65 -5.09 -6.79 18.85
CA GLU A 65 -5.86 -7.49 19.87
C GLU A 65 -7.26 -7.91 19.39
N GLU A 66 -7.87 -7.14 18.48
CA GLU A 66 -9.17 -7.44 17.88
C GLU A 66 -9.05 -8.17 16.52
N GLY A 67 -7.84 -8.67 16.21
CA GLY A 67 -7.56 -9.41 14.97
C GLY A 67 -7.26 -8.55 13.76
N GLU A 68 -7.18 -7.23 13.94
CA GLU A 68 -6.83 -6.30 12.87
C GLU A 68 -5.44 -6.56 12.29
N CYS A 69 -5.31 -6.42 10.98
CA CYS A 69 -4.07 -6.65 10.27
C CYS A 69 -3.23 -5.37 10.22
N TYR A 70 -1.97 -5.47 10.61
CA TYR A 70 -0.92 -4.51 10.29
C TYR A 70 0.11 -5.19 9.41
N ALA A 71 0.41 -4.63 8.25
CA ALA A 71 1.39 -5.21 7.36
C ALA A 71 2.15 -4.16 6.56
N TYR A 72 3.47 -4.14 6.73
CA TYR A 72 4.36 -3.16 6.12
C TYR A 72 5.70 -3.80 5.72
N PRO A 73 6.43 -3.23 4.75
CA PRO A 73 7.86 -3.50 4.64
C PRO A 73 8.53 -3.19 5.98
N SER A 74 9.44 -4.05 6.44
CA SER A 74 10.11 -3.89 7.75
C SER A 74 10.62 -2.45 8.01
N PRO A 75 11.26 -1.74 7.05
CA PRO A 75 11.74 -0.37 7.29
C PRO A 75 10.64 0.70 7.50
N LEU A 76 9.40 0.42 7.11
CA LEU A 76 8.24 1.31 7.28
C LEU A 76 7.37 0.92 8.48
N ASN A 77 7.67 -0.20 9.15
CA ASN A 77 6.89 -0.74 10.27
C ASN A 77 7.37 -0.22 11.65
N ALA A 78 8.29 0.74 11.68
CA ALA A 78 8.73 1.33 12.93
C ALA A 78 7.65 2.26 13.51
N CYS A 79 7.40 2.16 14.82
CA CYS A 79 6.54 3.10 15.53
C CYS A 79 7.03 4.55 15.31
N GLY A 80 6.13 5.47 14.98
CA GLY A 80 6.47 6.87 14.69
C GLY A 80 6.99 7.12 13.25
N PHE A 81 7.11 6.09 12.40
CA PHE A 81 7.71 6.27 11.08
C PHE A 81 6.93 7.23 10.18
N PHE A 82 5.60 7.12 10.17
CA PHE A 82 4.77 7.95 9.29
C PHE A 82 4.65 9.38 9.82
N GLU A 83 4.66 9.57 11.14
CA GLU A 83 4.77 10.86 11.80
C GLU A 83 6.07 11.56 11.38
N ASP A 84 7.20 10.87 11.51
CA ASP A 84 8.51 11.36 11.06
C ASP A 84 8.53 11.68 9.56
N PHE A 85 7.86 10.86 8.74
CA PHE A 85 7.73 11.10 7.31
C PHE A 85 6.90 12.36 7.01
N PHE A 86 5.76 12.54 7.68
CA PHE A 86 4.89 13.70 7.48
C PHE A 86 5.49 14.99 8.05
N ASP A 87 6.32 14.89 9.10
CA ASP A 87 7.16 15.97 9.63
C ASP A 87 8.39 16.27 8.75
N ALA A 88 8.51 15.60 7.60
CA ALA A 88 9.60 15.76 6.64
C ALA A 88 11.00 15.48 7.21
N LYS A 89 11.12 14.57 8.21
CA LYS A 89 12.43 14.18 8.74
C LYS A 89 13.25 13.49 7.64
N PRO A 90 14.48 13.95 7.32
CA PRO A 90 15.21 13.51 6.12
C PRO A 90 15.39 11.99 6.01
N LYS A 91 15.68 11.32 7.13
CA LYS A 91 15.87 9.86 7.16
C LYS A 91 14.58 9.09 6.83
N ALA A 92 13.45 9.54 7.34
CA ALA A 92 12.15 8.91 7.09
C ALA A 92 11.73 9.10 5.64
N VAL A 93 11.86 10.31 5.10
CA VAL A 93 11.58 10.63 3.69
C VAL A 93 12.44 9.79 2.74
N ALA A 94 13.76 9.74 2.97
CA ALA A 94 14.67 8.96 2.15
C ALA A 94 14.36 7.45 2.21
N THR A 95 14.06 6.94 3.41
CA THR A 95 13.69 5.53 3.61
C THR A 95 12.39 5.19 2.89
N PHE A 96 11.37 6.03 3.05
CA PHE A 96 10.07 5.85 2.42
C PHE A 96 10.22 5.75 0.90
N TRP A 97 10.84 6.74 0.26
CA TRP A 97 10.96 6.75 -1.20
C TRP A 97 11.85 5.63 -1.73
N ARG A 98 12.90 5.23 -1.02
CA ARG A 98 13.71 4.07 -1.39
C ARG A 98 12.85 2.80 -1.47
N ILE A 99 12.07 2.52 -0.43
CA ILE A 99 11.24 1.30 -0.34
C ILE A 99 10.08 1.35 -1.34
N VAL A 100 9.40 2.48 -1.44
CA VAL A 100 8.25 2.63 -2.35
C VAL A 100 8.68 2.55 -3.81
N ASN A 101 9.79 3.18 -4.21
CA ASN A 101 10.28 3.11 -5.58
C ASN A 101 10.70 1.69 -5.97
N GLN A 102 11.35 0.94 -5.06
CA GLN A 102 11.65 -0.48 -5.27
C GLN A 102 10.37 -1.31 -5.51
N ARG A 103 9.31 -1.01 -4.76
CA ARG A 103 8.02 -1.68 -4.92
C ARG A 103 7.32 -1.33 -6.23
N LEU A 104 7.31 -0.05 -6.62
CA LEU A 104 6.70 0.38 -7.88
C LEU A 104 7.41 -0.23 -9.10
N ALA A 105 8.74 -0.38 -9.04
CA ALA A 105 9.54 -1.01 -10.08
C ALA A 105 9.29 -2.53 -10.21
N THR A 106 8.91 -3.21 -9.13
CA THR A 106 8.60 -4.65 -9.14
C THR A 106 7.15 -4.95 -9.47
N ALA A 107 6.22 -4.06 -9.10
CA ALA A 107 4.79 -4.19 -9.37
C ALA A 107 4.41 -3.99 -10.86
N THR A 108 5.24 -3.29 -11.63
CA THR A 108 5.01 -3.02 -13.07
C THR A 108 5.51 -4.12 -14.00
N ARG A 109 6.19 -5.16 -13.49
CA ARG A 109 6.61 -6.30 -14.32
C ARG A 109 5.44 -7.30 -14.45
N PRO A 110 5.03 -7.67 -15.68
CA PRO A 110 4.09 -8.77 -15.87
C PRO A 110 4.71 -10.02 -15.27
N ARG A 111 4.05 -10.59 -14.26
CA ARG A 111 4.42 -11.90 -13.75
C ARG A 111 3.98 -12.93 -14.79
N GLN A 112 4.95 -13.60 -15.44
CA GLN A 112 4.65 -14.74 -16.30
C GLN A 112 3.87 -15.77 -15.47
N ARG A 113 2.65 -16.10 -15.90
CA ARG A 113 1.94 -17.27 -15.39
C ARG A 113 2.78 -18.49 -15.78
N ALA A 114 3.29 -19.23 -14.80
CA ALA A 114 3.69 -20.61 -15.04
C ALA A 114 2.41 -21.37 -15.42
N ALA A 115 2.21 -21.57 -16.72
CA ALA A 115 1.26 -22.56 -17.21
C ALA A 115 1.88 -23.93 -16.93
N SER A 116 1.54 -24.52 -15.79
CA SER A 116 1.74 -25.94 -15.57
C SER A 116 0.57 -26.67 -16.23
N SER A 117 0.76 -27.01 -17.50
CA SER A 117 -0.04 -28.00 -18.20
C SER A 117 0.29 -29.37 -17.61
N THR A 118 -0.71 -30.05 -17.05
CA THR A 118 -0.76 -31.51 -16.95
C THR A 118 -2.20 -31.95 -17.08
#